data_AF-A3D0T1-F1
#
_entry.id   AF-A3D0T1-F1
#
_cell.length_a   1.000
_cell.length_b   1.000
_cell.length_c   1.000
_cell.angle_alpha   90.00
_cell.angle_beta   90.00
_cell.angle_gamma   90.00
#
_symmetry.space_group_name_H-M   'P 1'
#
loop_
_entity.id
_entity.type
_entity.pdbx_description
1 polymer ?
#
loop_
_entity_poly.entity_id
_entity_poly.type
_entity_poly.pdbx_seq_one_letter_code
_entity_poly.pdbx_strand_id
1 'polypeptide(L)'
;MSQLSYMEKLLDGVEVEWKALKDVLVRTKGTKITAGQMKTIHKDGAPLKIFAGGKTVAFVDFEDIPEKDVNREPSIIVKSRGFIEFEYYEKPFSHKNEMWSYHSDDDAIHIKFVYHFLKLNEPAFFKTVVA
;
A
#
# COMPACT_ATOMS: atom_id res chain seq x y z
N MET A 1 4.90 38.86 16.79
CA MET A 1 4.00 38.08 15.93
C MET A 1 4.73 36.81 15.54
N SER A 2 4.22 35.63 15.91
CA SER A 2 4.82 34.36 15.50
C SER A 2 4.68 34.22 13.98
N GLN A 3 5.79 33.97 13.30
CA GLN A 3 5.78 33.72 11.87
C GLN A 3 5.09 32.37 11.64
N LEU A 4 3.91 32.38 11.01
CA LEU A 4 3.20 31.17 10.64
C LEU A 4 4.13 30.23 9.85
N SER A 5 4.06 28.94 10.17
CA SER A 5 4.71 27.89 9.41
C SER A 5 4.19 27.88 7.96
N TYR A 6 4.98 27.29 7.06
CA TYR A 6 4.61 27.20 5.65
C TYR A 6 3.29 26.44 5.43
N MET A 7 3.00 25.44 6.26
CA MET A 7 1.77 24.66 6.21
C MET A 7 0.56 25.48 6.65
N GLU A 8 0.68 26.25 7.73
CA GLU A 8 -0.40 27.13 8.21
C GLU A 8 -0.77 28.21 7.18
N LYS A 9 0.20 28.67 6.38
CA LYS A 9 -0.06 29.62 5.28
C LYS A 9 -0.77 28.97 4.10
N LEU A 10 -0.46 27.72 3.77
CA LEU A 10 -1.10 26.98 2.69
C LEU A 10 -2.55 26.62 3.02
N LEU A 11 -2.84 26.41 4.30
CA LEU A 11 -4.15 25.99 4.80
C LEU A 11 -4.96 27.16 5.40
N ASP A 12 -4.49 28.40 5.25
CA ASP A 12 -5.16 29.57 5.81
C ASP A 12 -6.57 29.73 5.20
N GLY A 13 -7.58 29.72 6.05
CA GLY A 13 -9.00 29.74 5.66
C GLY A 13 -9.53 28.43 5.06
N VAL A 14 -8.75 27.35 5.01
CA VAL A 14 -9.19 26.03 4.54
C VAL A 14 -9.57 25.14 5.71
N GLU A 15 -10.79 24.62 5.71
CA GLU A 15 -11.22 23.64 6.72
C GLU A 15 -10.52 22.29 6.50
N VAL A 16 -9.93 21.74 7.57
CA VAL A 16 -9.23 20.45 7.54
C VAL A 16 -10.03 19.43 8.33
N GLU A 17 -10.46 18.36 7.67
CA GLU A 17 -11.21 17.26 8.27
C GLU A 17 -10.32 16.02 8.45
N TRP A 18 -10.43 15.37 9.62
CA TRP A 18 -9.76 14.10 9.90
C TRP A 18 -10.68 12.93 9.55
N LYS A 19 -10.32 12.13 8.53
CA LYS A 19 -11.07 10.95 8.09
C LYS A 19 -10.32 9.65 8.39
N ALA A 20 -11.06 8.58 8.65
CA ALA A 20 -10.44 7.25 8.78
C ALA A 20 -10.08 6.70 7.39
N LEU A 21 -8.98 5.96 7.28
CA LEU A 21 -8.51 5.41 6.00
C LEU A 21 -9.58 4.56 5.29
N LYS A 22 -10.39 3.80 6.05
CA LYS A 22 -11.45 2.94 5.49
C LYS A 22 -12.58 3.73 4.81
N ASP A 23 -12.71 5.03 5.10
CA ASP A 23 -13.78 5.88 4.59
C ASP A 23 -13.34 6.60 3.30
N VAL A 24 -12.03 6.62 3.00
CA VAL A 24 -11.45 7.38 1.89
C VAL A 24 -10.53 6.55 0.99
N LEU A 25 -10.18 5.32 1.38
CA LEU A 25 -9.34 4.40 0.61
C LEU A 25 -9.97 3.02 0.52
N VAL A 26 -9.69 2.36 -0.60
CA VAL A 26 -10.11 0.99 -0.84
C VAL A 26 -9.00 0.03 -0.41
N ARG A 27 -9.36 -0.93 0.44
CA ARG A 27 -8.46 -2.00 0.88
C ARG A 27 -8.51 -3.18 -0.11
N THR A 28 -7.35 -3.56 -0.65
CA THR A 28 -7.25 -4.67 -1.60
C THR A 28 -7.24 -6.04 -0.91
N LYS A 29 -7.57 -7.07 -1.68
CA LYS A 29 -7.38 -8.48 -1.30
C LYS A 29 -6.24 -9.07 -2.11
N GLY A 30 -5.61 -10.07 -1.52
CA GLY A 30 -4.49 -10.76 -2.12
C GLY A 30 -4.93 -12.00 -2.89
N THR A 31 -3.92 -12.78 -3.28
CA THR A 31 -4.08 -14.12 -3.81
C THR A 31 -3.72 -15.19 -2.77
N LYS A 32 -4.38 -16.35 -2.87
CA LYS A 32 -4.14 -17.50 -1.99
C LYS A 32 -2.89 -18.25 -2.45
N ILE A 33 -1.72 -17.78 -2.02
CA ILE A 33 -0.43 -18.39 -2.34
C ILE A 33 0.48 -18.52 -1.11
N THR A 34 1.24 -19.62 -1.05
CA THR A 34 2.25 -19.85 -0.01
C THR A 34 3.63 -19.34 -0.44
N ALA A 35 4.53 -19.10 0.52
CA ALA A 35 5.91 -18.72 0.21
C ALA A 35 6.66 -19.82 -0.57
N GLY A 36 6.31 -21.09 -0.37
CA GLY A 36 6.84 -22.21 -1.15
C GLY A 36 6.41 -22.13 -2.62
N GLN A 37 5.11 -21.96 -2.87
CA GLN A 37 4.58 -21.79 -4.22
C GLN A 37 5.19 -20.58 -4.94
N MET A 38 5.31 -19.45 -4.24
CA MET A 38 5.95 -18.24 -4.79
C MET A 38 7.37 -18.50 -5.31
N LYS A 39 8.16 -19.35 -4.64
CA LYS A 39 9.50 -19.73 -5.10
C LYS A 39 9.45 -20.61 -6.35
N THR A 40 8.48 -21.50 -6.44
CA THR A 40 8.32 -22.42 -7.57
C THR A 40 7.86 -21.71 -8.85
N ILE A 41 6.95 -20.74 -8.74
CA ILE A 41 6.41 -20.01 -9.89
C ILE A 41 7.20 -18.74 -10.23
N HIS A 42 8.26 -18.45 -9.47
CA HIS A 42 9.10 -17.28 -9.69
C HIS A 42 9.78 -17.36 -11.06
N LYS A 43 9.68 -16.26 -11.81
CA LYS A 43 10.29 -16.08 -13.13
C LYS A 43 11.03 -14.75 -13.14
N ASP A 44 12.34 -14.79 -13.32
CA ASP A 44 13.16 -13.57 -13.41
C ASP A 44 12.67 -12.69 -14.56
N GLY A 45 12.41 -11.41 -14.27
CA GLY A 45 11.94 -10.43 -15.25
C GLY A 45 10.46 -10.50 -15.63
N ALA A 46 9.68 -11.41 -15.03
CA ALA A 46 8.25 -11.48 -15.29
C ALA A 46 7.49 -10.23 -14.77
N PRO A 47 6.38 -9.83 -15.41
CA PRO A 47 5.83 -8.49 -15.27
C PRO A 47 5.05 -8.25 -13.97
N LEU A 48 4.52 -9.31 -13.33
CA LEU A 48 3.64 -9.19 -12.17
C LEU A 48 4.42 -9.46 -10.87
N LYS A 49 4.51 -8.45 -10.00
CA LYS A 49 5.14 -8.58 -8.68
C LYS A 49 4.12 -9.08 -7.65
N ILE A 50 4.48 -10.11 -6.88
CA ILE A 50 3.71 -10.60 -5.73
C ILE A 50 4.44 -10.22 -4.44
N PHE A 51 3.78 -9.47 -3.57
CA PHE A 51 4.29 -9.12 -2.25
C PHE A 51 3.96 -10.18 -1.19
N ALA A 52 4.93 -10.47 -0.32
CA ALA A 52 4.76 -11.29 0.86
C ALA A 52 5.34 -10.59 2.11
N GLY A 53 5.19 -11.23 3.27
CA GLY A 53 5.71 -10.70 4.53
C GLY A 53 7.23 -10.50 4.50
N GLY A 54 7.72 -9.54 5.27
CA GLY A 54 9.13 -9.16 5.23
C GLY A 54 9.54 -8.51 3.90
N LYS A 55 10.71 -8.88 3.38
CA LYS A 55 11.23 -8.40 2.08
C LYS A 55 10.93 -9.37 0.93
N THR A 56 10.15 -10.42 1.18
CA THR A 56 9.91 -11.48 0.19
C THR A 56 8.99 -10.99 -0.92
N VAL A 57 9.43 -11.20 -2.15
CA VAL A 57 8.67 -10.94 -3.37
C VAL A 57 8.83 -12.11 -4.35
N ALA A 58 7.90 -12.25 -5.28
CA ALA A 58 8.08 -13.07 -6.47
C ALA A 58 7.63 -12.31 -7.72
N PHE A 59 8.21 -12.65 -8.87
CA PHE A 59 7.79 -12.16 -10.17
C PHE A 59 7.18 -13.32 -10.94
N VAL A 60 6.04 -13.10 -11.56
CA VAL A 60 5.26 -14.13 -12.26
C VAL A 60 4.61 -13.54 -13.51
N ASP A 61 4.08 -14.41 -14.37
CA ASP A 61 3.23 -13.97 -15.48
C ASP A 61 1.79 -13.74 -14.97
N PHE A 62 0.99 -12.97 -15.70
CA PHE A 62 -0.38 -12.66 -15.28
C PHE A 62 -1.24 -13.93 -15.17
N GLU A 63 -0.99 -14.90 -16.03
CA GLU A 63 -1.70 -16.18 -16.13
C GLU A 63 -1.44 -17.10 -14.92
N ASP A 64 -0.37 -16.85 -14.17
CA ASP A 64 -0.04 -17.63 -12.96
C ASP A 64 -0.95 -17.24 -11.77
N ILE A 65 -1.69 -16.13 -11.87
CA ILE A 65 -2.53 -15.57 -10.80
C ILE A 65 -3.96 -15.37 -11.30
N PRO A 66 -5.00 -15.68 -10.49
CA PRO A 66 -6.36 -15.37 -10.88
C PRO A 66 -6.51 -13.87 -11.17
N GLU A 67 -7.05 -13.50 -12.34
CA GLU A 67 -7.16 -12.10 -12.78
C GLU A 67 -7.81 -11.18 -11.72
N LYS A 68 -8.82 -11.70 -11.00
CA LYS A 68 -9.49 -10.98 -9.90
C LYS A 68 -8.60 -10.65 -8.69
N ASP A 69 -7.44 -11.31 -8.57
CA ASP A 69 -6.46 -11.10 -7.49
C ASP A 69 -5.28 -10.21 -7.97
N VAL A 70 -5.35 -9.69 -9.21
CA VAL A 70 -4.38 -8.75 -9.77
C VAL A 70 -4.88 -7.32 -9.52
N ASN A 71 -4.13 -6.57 -8.73
CA ASN A 71 -4.38 -5.16 -8.47
C ASN A 71 -3.65 -4.32 -9.53
N ARG A 72 -4.35 -3.36 -10.13
CA ARG A 72 -3.84 -2.53 -11.23
C ARG A 72 -3.69 -1.06 -10.85
N GLU A 73 -4.27 -0.64 -9.74
CA GLU A 73 -4.19 0.73 -9.25
C GLU A 73 -2.87 1.00 -8.51
N PRO A 74 -2.28 2.20 -8.65
CA PRO A 74 -1.19 2.63 -7.79
C PRO A 74 -1.59 2.52 -6.32
N SER A 75 -0.76 1.85 -5.53
CA SER A 75 -1.15 1.38 -4.21
C SER A 75 -0.05 1.54 -3.17
N ILE A 76 -0.48 1.56 -1.91
CA ILE A 76 0.36 1.54 -0.72
C ILE A 76 0.29 0.15 -0.10
N ILE A 77 1.35 -0.64 -0.27
CA ILE A 77 1.46 -1.98 0.28
C ILE A 77 1.78 -1.86 1.77
N VAL A 78 1.00 -2.53 2.62
CA VAL A 78 1.21 -2.54 4.06
C VAL A 78 1.95 -3.81 4.47
N LYS A 79 3.19 -3.65 4.90
CA LYS A 79 3.99 -4.74 5.47
C LYS A 79 3.99 -4.62 6.98
N SER A 80 3.31 -5.53 7.68
CA SER A 80 3.10 -5.46 9.13
C SER A 80 3.88 -6.50 9.93
N ARG A 81 4.63 -7.39 9.29
CA ARG A 81 5.37 -8.48 9.95
C ARG A 81 6.78 -8.64 9.39
N GLY A 82 7.76 -8.81 10.29
CA GLY A 82 9.17 -9.01 9.96
C GLY A 82 9.88 -7.74 9.51
N PHE A 83 9.53 -7.23 8.33
CA PHE A 83 9.97 -5.93 7.83
C PHE A 83 8.75 -5.02 7.77
N ILE A 84 8.65 -4.11 8.73
CA ILE A 84 7.48 -3.27 8.93
C ILE A 84 7.69 -1.95 8.19
N GLU A 85 6.90 -1.71 7.14
CA GLU A 85 6.94 -0.46 6.37
C GLU A 85 5.70 -0.32 5.48
N PHE A 86 5.54 0.89 4.93
CA PHE A 86 4.77 1.11 3.71
C PHE A 86 5.66 1.09 2.46
N GLU A 87 5.24 0.39 1.41
CA GLU A 87 5.86 0.46 0.07
C GLU A 87 4.85 1.03 -0.94
N TYR A 88 5.22 2.09 -1.65
CA TYR A 88 4.42 2.62 -2.76
C TYR A 88 4.77 1.89 -4.06
N TYR A 89 3.76 1.46 -4.81
CA TYR A 89 3.94 0.71 -6.05
C TYR A 89 2.91 1.09 -7.11
N GLU A 90 3.36 1.29 -8.35
CA GLU A 90 2.55 1.83 -9.45
C GLU A 90 2.24 0.81 -10.54
N LYS A 91 2.96 -0.31 -10.57
CA LYS A 91 2.76 -1.36 -11.59
C LYS A 91 1.73 -2.37 -11.10
N PRO A 92 1.12 -3.17 -12.00
CA PRO A 92 0.28 -4.28 -11.60
C PRO A 92 0.98 -5.20 -10.60
N PHE A 93 0.24 -5.64 -9.59
CA PHE A 93 0.77 -6.48 -8.52
C PHE A 93 -0.29 -7.38 -7.93
N SER A 94 0.17 -8.37 -7.17
CA SER A 94 -0.66 -9.05 -6.19
C SER A 94 0.08 -9.10 -4.85
N HIS A 95 -0.56 -9.62 -3.83
CA HIS A 95 0.07 -9.88 -2.54
C HIS A 95 -0.52 -11.14 -1.93
N LYS A 96 0.16 -11.75 -0.95
CA LYS A 96 -0.44 -12.85 -0.19
C LYS A 96 -1.74 -12.38 0.51
N ASN A 97 -2.70 -13.29 0.67
CA ASN A 97 -3.97 -13.03 1.38
C ASN A 97 -3.84 -12.47 2.79
N GLU A 98 -2.72 -12.73 3.47
CA GLU A 98 -2.45 -12.25 4.83
C GLU A 98 -2.02 -10.78 4.88
N MET A 99 -1.88 -10.14 3.71
CA MET A 99 -1.50 -8.75 3.53
C MET A 99 -2.64 -7.96 2.89
N TRP A 100 -2.48 -6.65 2.86
CA TRP A 100 -3.36 -5.76 2.11
C TRP A 100 -2.56 -4.58 1.58
N SER A 101 -3.17 -3.88 0.64
CA SER A 101 -2.74 -2.56 0.22
C SER A 101 -3.92 -1.60 0.23
N TYR A 102 -3.62 -0.30 0.12
CA TYR A 102 -4.61 0.74 -0.09
C TYR A 102 -4.40 1.38 -1.45
N HIS A 103 -5.49 1.58 -2.19
CA HIS A 103 -5.55 2.52 -3.30
C HIS A 103 -6.68 3.51 -3.06
N SER A 104 -6.79 4.52 -3.92
CA SER A 104 -7.94 5.39 -3.95
C SER A 104 -8.71 5.19 -5.26
N ASP A 105 -10.03 5.23 -5.16
CA ASP A 105 -10.99 5.28 -6.26
C ASP A 105 -11.60 6.69 -6.43
N ASP A 106 -11.03 7.68 -5.74
CA ASP A 106 -11.42 9.10 -5.80
C ASP A 106 -10.29 9.91 -6.46
N ASP A 107 -10.58 10.52 -7.60
CA ASP A 107 -9.63 11.35 -8.35
C ASP A 107 -9.14 12.58 -7.55
N ALA A 108 -9.89 13.00 -6.51
CA ALA A 108 -9.46 14.07 -5.62
C ALA A 108 -8.35 13.63 -4.64
N ILE A 109 -8.13 12.32 -4.47
CA ILE A 109 -7.18 11.75 -3.52
C ILE A 109 -5.98 11.16 -4.27
N HIS A 110 -4.90 11.94 -4.31
CA HIS A 110 -3.64 11.45 -4.84
C HIS A 110 -3.01 10.43 -3.87
N ILE A 111 -3.06 9.13 -4.18
CA ILE A 111 -2.58 8.06 -3.30
C ILE A 111 -1.11 8.23 -2.85
N LYS A 112 -0.24 8.80 -3.69
CA LYS A 112 1.15 9.13 -3.31
C LYS A 112 1.25 10.19 -2.20
N PHE A 113 0.33 11.14 -2.12
CA PHE A 113 0.26 12.07 -0.99
C PHE A 113 -0.07 11.30 0.30
N VAL A 114 -1.07 10.42 0.24
CA VAL A 114 -1.46 9.55 1.36
C VAL A 114 -0.29 8.67 1.81
N TYR A 115 0.50 8.13 0.87
CA TYR A 115 1.74 7.41 1.19
C TYR A 115 2.69 8.23 2.04
N HIS A 116 2.99 9.47 1.64
CA HIS A 116 3.86 10.36 2.42
C HIS A 116 3.27 10.69 3.79
N PHE A 117 1.96 10.93 3.86
CA PHE A 117 1.27 11.16 5.12
C PHE A 117 1.37 9.94 6.07
N LEU A 118 1.18 8.73 5.55
CA LEU A 118 1.32 7.49 6.31
C LEU A 118 2.78 7.25 6.74
N LYS A 119 3.76 7.54 5.89
CA LYS A 119 5.19 7.44 6.25
C LYS A 119 5.57 8.37 7.41
N LEU A 120 5.00 9.58 7.48
CA LEU A 120 5.22 10.50 8.60
C LEU A 120 4.65 9.96 9.93
N ASN A 121 3.59 9.15 9.85
CA ASN A 121 2.87 8.59 11.00
C ASN A 121 3.13 7.08 11.19
N GLU A 122 4.18 6.55 10.56
CA GLU A 122 4.44 5.11 10.49
C GLU A 122 4.52 4.42 11.86
N PRO A 123 5.24 4.97 12.87
CA PRO A 123 5.28 4.36 14.20
C PRO A 123 3.91 4.29 14.88
N ALA A 124 3.09 5.34 14.73
CA ALA A 124 1.76 5.40 15.32
C ALA A 124 0.82 4.39 14.67
N PHE A 125 0.84 4.30 13.34
CA PHE A 125 0.02 3.35 12.59
C PHE A 125 0.31 1.89 12.98
N PHE A 126 1.58 1.50 12.96
CA PHE A 126 1.94 0.10 13.22
C PHE A 126 1.77 -0.30 14.69
N LYS A 127 1.81 0.65 15.63
CA LYS A 127 1.43 0.39 17.03
C LYS A 127 -0.02 -0.11 17.15
N THR A 128 -0.94 0.38 16.32
CA THR A 128 -2.35 -0.03 16.36
C THR A 128 -2.61 -1.34 15.62
N VAL A 129 -1.78 -1.66 14.62
CA VAL A 129 -2.00 -2.80 13.71
C VAL A 129 -1.24 -4.06 14.12
N VAL A 130 -0.13 -3.90 14.86
CA VAL A 130 0.75 -5.00 15.31
C VAL A 130 0.49 -5.39 16.78
N ALA A 131 -0.32 -4.61 17.52
CA ALA A 131 -0.74 -4.92 18.89
C ALA A 131 -1.76 -6.06 18.97
#